data_AF-A0A081GJQ5-F1
#
_entry.id   AF-A0A081GJQ5-F1
#
_cell.length_a   1.000
_cell.length_b   1.000
_cell.length_c   1.000
_cell.angle_alpha   90.00
_cell.angle_beta   90.00
_cell.angle_gamma   90.00
#
_symmetry.space_group_name_H-M   'P 1'
#
loop_
_entity.id
_entity.type
_entity.pdbx_description
1 polymer ?
#
loop_
_entity_poly.entity_id
_entity_poly.type
_entity_poly.pdbx_seq_one_letter_code
_entity_poly.pdbx_strand_id
1 'polypeptide(L)'
;MSVFPLLVISHALAATVWTGGHLVLDLGVLPRALRDQSAAQIRSFEEVFEPLGLTALSIQVLSGLWMGWIYLPGFHGLFSLDNPIGMLVGVKLVLLAVTAALALHARLRLIPNLTDANLSGLAWHIRGITALAIAFVVVGGLIRLGGLG
;
A
#
# COMPACT_ATOMS: atom_id res chain seq x y z
N MET A 1 0.13 26.99 7.77
CA MET A 1 -0.43 25.76 8.35
C MET A 1 0.63 25.13 9.23
N SER A 2 0.28 24.51 10.37
CA SER A 2 1.25 23.72 11.12
C SER A 2 1.74 22.53 10.28
N VAL A 3 2.94 22.00 10.58
CA VAL A 3 3.58 20.91 9.80
C VAL A 3 2.70 19.66 9.75
N PHE A 4 2.00 19.35 10.85
CA PHE A 4 1.24 18.11 10.96
C PHE A 4 0.07 17.99 9.96
N PRO A 5 -0.85 18.95 9.82
CA PRO A 5 -1.88 18.93 8.76
C PRO A 5 -1.32 18.72 7.35
N LEU A 6 -0.19 19.33 7.02
CA LEU A 6 0.45 19.14 5.71
C LEU A 6 0.90 17.69 5.54
N LEU A 7 1.51 17.09 6.56
CA LEU A 7 1.86 15.66 6.54
C LEU A 7 0.62 14.78 6.35
N VAL A 8 -0.49 15.07 7.04
CA VAL A 8 -1.74 14.30 6.88
C VAL A 8 -2.25 14.38 5.45
N ILE A 9 -2.32 15.58 4.88
CA ILE A 9 -2.85 15.80 3.52
C ILE A 9 -1.94 15.11 2.50
N SER A 10 -0.63 15.33 2.56
CA SER A 10 0.33 14.69 1.65
C SER A 10 0.30 13.17 1.76
N HIS A 11 0.20 12.63 2.98
CA HIS A 11 0.08 11.20 3.22
C HIS A 11 -1.22 10.66 2.61
N ALA A 12 -2.36 11.32 2.85
CA ALA A 12 -3.65 10.88 2.36
C ALA A 12 -3.70 10.87 0.82
N LEU A 13 -3.20 11.94 0.17
CA LEU A 13 -3.11 11.99 -1.29
C LEU A 13 -2.27 10.83 -1.83
N ALA A 14 -1.07 10.62 -1.28
CA ALA A 14 -0.20 9.53 -1.68
C ALA A 14 -0.85 8.14 -1.43
N ALA A 15 -1.49 7.94 -0.29
CA ALA A 15 -2.19 6.69 0.04
C ALA A 15 -3.39 6.43 -0.89
N THR A 16 -4.13 7.46 -1.31
CA THR A 16 -5.23 7.32 -2.28
C THR A 16 -4.74 6.97 -3.67
N VAL A 17 -3.60 7.52 -4.12
CA VAL A 17 -2.98 7.14 -5.39
C VAL A 17 -2.55 5.67 -5.37
N TRP A 18 -1.86 5.24 -4.32
CA TRP A 18 -1.42 3.84 -4.17
C TRP A 18 -2.60 2.87 -4.12
N THR A 19 -3.55 3.10 -3.20
CA THR A 19 -4.70 2.21 -2.99
C THR A 19 -5.63 2.22 -4.21
N GLY A 20 -5.90 3.39 -4.77
CA GLY A 20 -6.73 3.55 -5.95
C GLY A 20 -6.13 2.84 -7.17
N GLY A 21 -4.83 2.98 -7.40
CA GLY A 21 -4.15 2.28 -8.49
C GLY A 21 -4.22 0.75 -8.36
N HIS A 22 -3.98 0.21 -7.16
CA HIS A 22 -4.11 -1.23 -6.93
C HIS A 22 -5.56 -1.72 -7.06
N LEU A 23 -6.55 -0.96 -6.62
CA LEU A 23 -7.97 -1.29 -6.85
C LEU A 23 -8.32 -1.29 -8.34
N VAL A 24 -7.85 -0.32 -9.11
CA VAL A 24 -8.06 -0.28 -10.57
C VAL A 24 -7.38 -1.47 -11.25
N LEU A 25 -6.15 -1.80 -10.84
CA LEU A 25 -5.42 -2.96 -11.34
C LEU A 25 -6.16 -4.27 -11.04
N ASP A 26 -6.57 -4.50 -9.79
CA ASP A 26 -7.17 -5.77 -9.35
C ASP A 26 -8.62 -5.95 -9.82
N LEU A 27 -9.43 -4.89 -9.77
CA LEU A 27 -10.86 -4.97 -10.08
C LEU A 27 -11.18 -4.64 -11.55
N GLY A 28 -10.34 -3.83 -12.19
CA GLY A 28 -10.56 -3.37 -13.56
C GLY A 28 -9.72 -4.13 -14.59
N VAL A 29 -8.40 -4.09 -14.43
CA VAL A 29 -7.45 -4.61 -15.44
C VAL A 29 -7.27 -6.11 -15.33
N LEU A 30 -7.00 -6.63 -14.12
CA LEU A 30 -6.69 -8.04 -13.89
C LEU A 30 -7.78 -9.01 -14.36
N PRO A 31 -9.09 -8.77 -14.14
CA PRO A 31 -10.13 -9.70 -14.59
C PRO A 31 -10.19 -9.82 -16.12
N ARG A 32 -9.89 -8.73 -16.83
CA ARG A 32 -9.80 -8.71 -18.30
C ARG A 32 -8.54 -9.43 -18.76
N ALA A 33 -7.39 -9.13 -18.15
CA ALA A 33 -6.12 -9.80 -18.45
C ALA A 33 -6.22 -11.32 -18.26
N LEU A 34 -6.88 -11.78 -17.19
CA LEU A 34 -7.09 -13.21 -16.95
C LEU A 34 -8.05 -13.86 -17.94
N ARG A 35 -9.15 -13.17 -18.30
CA ARG A 35 -10.11 -13.67 -19.28
C ARG A 35 -9.48 -13.82 -20.67
N ASP A 36 -8.71 -12.82 -21.07
CA ASP A 36 -8.08 -12.75 -22.39
C ASP A 36 -6.71 -13.46 -22.40
N GLN A 37 -6.29 -14.02 -21.25
CA GLN A 37 -4.99 -14.63 -21.02
C GLN A 37 -3.82 -13.77 -21.54
N SER A 38 -3.91 -12.46 -21.34
CA SER A 38 -2.97 -11.50 -21.91
C SER A 38 -2.28 -10.68 -20.83
N ALA A 39 -1.01 -10.99 -20.58
CA ALA A 39 -0.15 -10.23 -19.68
C ALA A 39 0.15 -8.81 -20.21
N ALA A 40 -0.09 -8.54 -21.49
CA ALA A 40 0.11 -7.22 -22.09
C ALA A 40 -0.74 -6.15 -21.39
N GLN A 41 -1.97 -6.46 -21.00
CA GLN A 41 -2.85 -5.51 -20.31
C GLN A 41 -2.27 -5.07 -18.96
N ILE A 42 -1.65 -5.99 -18.22
CA ILE A 42 -0.97 -5.69 -16.96
C ILE A 42 0.26 -4.83 -17.21
N ARG A 43 1.08 -5.18 -18.21
CA ARG A 43 2.26 -4.38 -18.59
C ARG A 43 1.91 -2.95 -18.95
N SER A 44 0.90 -2.75 -19.81
CA SER A 44 0.48 -1.40 -20.21
C SER A 44 -0.02 -0.56 -19.03
N PHE A 45 -0.68 -1.17 -18.05
CA PHE A 45 -1.05 -0.47 -16.82
C PHE A 45 0.19 -0.12 -15.98
N GLU A 46 1.08 -1.09 -15.75
CA GLU A 46 2.31 -0.91 -14.96
C GLU A 46 3.22 0.16 -15.57
N GLU A 47 3.39 0.21 -16.89
CA GLU A 47 4.22 1.22 -17.57
C GLU A 47 3.78 2.66 -17.25
N VAL A 48 2.46 2.88 -17.16
CA VAL A 48 1.90 4.20 -16.84
C VAL A 48 1.87 4.44 -15.33
N PHE A 49 1.52 3.43 -14.54
CA PHE A 49 1.29 3.57 -13.11
C PHE A 49 2.59 3.50 -12.29
N GLU A 50 3.60 2.76 -12.71
CA GLU A 50 4.83 2.51 -11.95
C GLU A 50 5.50 3.77 -11.38
N PRO A 51 5.79 4.81 -12.18
CA PRO A 51 6.47 6.00 -11.69
C PRO A 51 5.61 6.73 -10.64
N LEU A 52 4.31 6.80 -10.90
CA LEU A 52 3.35 7.44 -10.01
C LEU A 52 3.17 6.66 -8.71
N GLY A 53 3.04 5.33 -8.80
CA GLY A 53 2.89 4.41 -7.69
C GLY A 53 4.11 4.39 -6.77
N LEU A 54 5.33 4.33 -7.33
CA LEU A 54 6.56 4.40 -6.53
C LEU A 54 6.74 5.76 -5.85
N THR A 55 6.39 6.85 -6.53
CA THR A 55 6.43 8.21 -5.96
C THR A 55 5.43 8.32 -4.81
N ALA A 56 4.20 7.84 -5.01
CA ALA A 56 3.16 7.79 -4.00
C ALA A 56 3.59 6.93 -2.80
N LEU A 57 4.14 5.73 -3.04
CA LEU A 57 4.67 4.86 -1.98
C LEU A 57 5.73 5.57 -1.13
N SER A 58 6.68 6.24 -1.79
CA SER A 58 7.74 6.98 -1.09
C SER A 58 7.17 8.09 -0.22
N ILE A 59 6.25 8.91 -0.76
CA ILE A 59 5.62 10.00 -0.02
C ILE A 59 4.83 9.46 1.18
N GLN A 60 4.00 8.42 1.00
CA GLN A 60 3.19 7.89 2.09
C GLN A 60 4.05 7.25 3.19
N VAL A 61 5.16 6.59 2.85
CA VAL A 61 6.08 5.99 3.83
C VAL A 61 6.75 7.08 4.66
N LEU A 62 7.35 8.08 4.01
CA LEU A 62 8.07 9.15 4.71
C LEU A 62 7.13 9.97 5.60
N SER A 63 5.99 10.39 5.06
CA SER A 63 4.99 11.13 5.83
C SER A 63 4.37 10.28 6.95
N GLY A 64 4.15 8.99 6.71
CA GLY A 64 3.61 8.05 7.69
C GLY A 64 4.55 7.82 8.87
N LEU A 65 5.84 7.59 8.59
CA LEU A 65 6.87 7.44 9.63
C LEU A 65 7.04 8.73 10.44
N TRP A 66 6.99 9.89 9.80
CA TRP A 66 7.08 11.17 10.50
C TRP A 66 5.87 11.40 11.41
N MET A 67 4.64 11.15 10.93
CA MET A 67 3.46 11.22 11.79
C MET A 67 3.51 10.18 12.92
N GLY A 68 4.03 8.98 12.65
CA GLY A 68 4.26 7.95 13.67
C GLY A 68 5.20 8.44 14.78
N TRP A 69 6.30 9.11 14.42
CA TRP A 69 7.23 9.72 15.38
C TRP A 69 6.59 10.85 16.19
N ILE A 70 5.67 11.62 15.60
CA ILE A 70 4.93 12.66 16.32
C ILE A 70 3.96 12.05 17.33
N TYR A 71 3.26 10.97 16.96
CA TYR A 71 2.34 10.27 17.88
C TYR A 71 3.08 9.50 18.98
N LEU A 72 4.21 8.88 18.63
CA LEU A 72 4.99 8.02 19.49
C LEU A 72 6.47 8.40 19.32
N PRO A 73 6.96 9.44 20.03
CA PRO A 73 8.37 9.82 19.98
C PRO A 73 9.26 8.62 20.31
N GLY A 74 10.29 8.35 19.49
CA GLY A 74 11.13 7.16 19.65
C GLY A 74 10.42 5.83 19.38
N PHE A 75 9.19 5.86 18.84
CA PHE A 75 8.32 4.69 18.69
C PHE A 75 8.05 3.94 20.02
N HIS A 76 8.17 4.64 21.15
CA HIS A 76 7.82 4.09 22.45
C HIS A 76 6.33 3.76 22.51
N GLY A 77 5.97 2.56 22.98
CA GLY A 77 4.59 2.10 23.05
C GLY A 77 4.04 1.47 21.77
N LEU A 78 4.88 1.22 20.76
CA LEU A 78 4.51 0.32 19.66
C LEU A 78 4.06 -1.04 20.19
N PHE A 79 2.99 -1.57 19.61
CA PHE A 79 2.38 -2.85 20.02
C PHE A 79 1.93 -2.94 21.48
N SER A 80 1.83 -1.80 22.19
CA SER A 80 1.26 -1.78 23.53
C SER A 80 -0.27 -1.95 23.45
N LEU A 81 -0.80 -2.89 24.22
CA LEU A 81 -2.26 -3.10 24.33
C LEU A 81 -2.95 -1.95 25.08
N ASP A 82 -2.23 -1.28 25.97
CA ASP A 82 -2.71 -0.14 26.75
C ASP A 82 -2.70 1.17 25.95
N ASN A 83 -2.12 1.15 24.74
CA ASN A 83 -2.08 2.29 23.83
C ASN A 83 -2.66 1.88 22.46
N PRO A 84 -3.98 2.07 22.24
CA PRO A 84 -4.63 1.70 20.98
C PRO A 84 -3.97 2.32 19.75
N ILE A 85 -3.52 3.58 19.84
CA ILE A 85 -2.79 4.24 18.74
C ILE A 85 -1.44 3.56 18.52
N GLY A 86 -0.72 3.23 19.59
CA GLY A 86 0.52 2.45 19.59
C GLY A 86 0.40 1.11 18.86
N MET A 87 -0.66 0.37 19.15
CA MET A 87 -0.99 -0.89 18.47
C MET A 87 -1.25 -0.66 16.98
N LEU A 88 -2.11 0.30 16.61
CA LEU A 88 -2.47 0.56 15.21
C LEU A 88 -1.29 1.06 14.37
N VAL A 89 -0.40 1.88 14.94
CA VAL A 89 0.85 2.28 14.28
C VAL A 89 1.75 1.06 14.07
N GLY A 90 1.87 0.18 15.07
CA GLY A 90 2.62 -1.08 14.92
C GLY A 90 2.07 -1.97 13.81
N VAL A 91 0.75 -2.14 13.75
CA VAL A 91 0.08 -2.87 12.66
C VAL A 91 0.40 -2.25 11.30
N LYS A 92 0.38 -0.91 11.16
CA LYS A 92 0.78 -0.26 9.90
C LYS A 92 2.21 -0.54 9.49
N LEU A 93 3.14 -0.59 10.45
CA LEU A 93 4.55 -0.91 10.15
C LEU A 93 4.70 -2.37 9.69
N VAL A 94 3.95 -3.30 10.27
CA VAL A 94 3.89 -4.69 9.80
C VAL A 94 3.31 -4.76 8.38
N LEU A 95 2.17 -4.10 8.14
CA LEU A 95 1.57 -4.01 6.81
C LEU A 95 2.55 -3.43 5.78
N LEU A 96 3.36 -2.45 6.18
CA LEU A 96 4.38 -1.84 5.31
C LEU A 96 5.48 -2.84 4.97
N ALA A 97 6.00 -3.56 5.96
CA ALA A 97 7.03 -4.56 5.75
C ALA A 97 6.54 -5.68 4.81
N VAL A 98 5.32 -6.18 5.01
CA VAL A 98 4.72 -7.21 4.15
C VAL A 98 4.49 -6.69 2.73
N THR A 99 3.96 -5.46 2.60
CA THR A 99 3.74 -4.83 1.28
C THR A 99 5.05 -4.65 0.54
N ALA A 100 6.10 -4.16 1.21
CA ALA A 100 7.41 -3.98 0.62
C ALA A 100 8.02 -5.31 0.17
N ALA A 101 7.90 -6.37 0.97
CA ALA A 101 8.38 -7.71 0.61
C ALA A 101 7.66 -8.26 -0.63
N LEU A 102 6.32 -8.16 -0.69
CA LEU A 102 5.54 -8.60 -1.85
C LEU A 102 5.83 -7.76 -3.10
N ALA A 103 5.93 -6.44 -2.96
CA ALA A 103 6.24 -5.53 -4.05
C ALA A 103 7.63 -5.82 -4.62
N LEU A 104 8.64 -6.01 -3.76
CA LEU A 104 9.99 -6.36 -4.18
C LEU A 104 10.03 -7.71 -4.89
N HIS A 105 9.32 -8.72 -4.35
CA HIS A 105 9.21 -10.03 -4.98
C HIS A 105 8.55 -9.93 -6.37
N ALA A 106 7.44 -9.20 -6.48
CA ALA A 106 6.77 -8.99 -7.74
C ALA A 106 7.66 -8.26 -8.76
N ARG A 107 8.32 -7.16 -8.35
CA ARG A 107 9.13 -6.32 -9.24
C ARG A 107 10.41 -6.98 -9.72
N LEU A 108 11.07 -7.74 -8.85
CA LEU A 108 12.36 -8.35 -9.18
C LEU A 108 12.24 -9.72 -9.84
N ARG A 109 11.14 -10.46 -9.60
CA ARG A 109 11.01 -11.84 -10.08
C ARG A 109 9.83 -12.07 -11.01
N LEU A 110 8.66 -11.52 -10.71
CA LEU A 110 7.44 -11.84 -11.46
C LEU A 110 7.27 -10.96 -12.69
N ILE A 111 7.35 -9.64 -12.54
CA ILE A 111 7.11 -8.68 -13.63
C ILE A 111 8.14 -8.84 -14.77
N PRO A 112 9.46 -8.95 -14.52
CA PRO A 112 10.44 -9.09 -15.59
C PRO A 112 10.28 -10.39 -16.41
N ASN A 113 9.75 -11.44 -15.78
CA ASN A 113 9.54 -12.76 -16.39
C ASN A 113 8.07 -13.03 -16.75
N LEU A 114 7.23 -12.00 -16.75
CA LEU A 114 5.80 -12.14 -16.93
C LEU A 114 5.47 -12.61 -18.36
N THR A 115 4.73 -13.69 -18.47
CA THR A 115 4.19 -14.22 -19.72
C THR A 115 2.71 -14.56 -19.52
N ASP A 116 2.01 -14.80 -20.62
CA ASP A 116 0.60 -15.20 -20.57
C ASP A 116 0.40 -16.49 -19.75
N ALA A 117 1.40 -17.39 -19.76
CA ALA A 117 1.36 -18.66 -19.05
C ALA A 117 1.49 -18.53 -17.52
N ASN A 118 2.18 -17.50 -17.00
CA ASN A 118 2.41 -17.33 -15.56
C ASN A 118 1.59 -16.17 -14.94
N LEU A 119 0.68 -15.57 -15.73
CA LEU A 119 -0.21 -14.49 -15.32
C LEU A 119 -1.01 -14.81 -14.04
N SER A 120 -1.48 -16.05 -13.89
CA SER A 120 -2.23 -16.48 -12.70
C SER A 120 -1.39 -16.40 -11.41
N GLY A 121 -0.07 -16.58 -11.48
CA GLY A 121 0.83 -16.42 -10.34
C GLY A 121 0.98 -14.96 -9.92
N LEU A 122 1.04 -14.04 -10.90
CA LEU A 122 1.04 -12.60 -10.64
C LEU A 122 -0.32 -12.12 -10.09
N ALA A 123 -1.42 -12.72 -10.54
CA ALA A 123 -2.77 -12.38 -10.08
C ALA A 123 -2.93 -12.51 -8.55
N TRP A 124 -2.34 -13.55 -7.94
CA TRP A 124 -2.32 -13.70 -6.48
C TRP A 124 -1.56 -12.58 -5.77
N HIS A 125 -0.46 -12.11 -6.36
CA HIS A 125 0.30 -10.99 -5.80
C HIS A 125 -0.47 -9.68 -5.90
N ILE A 126 -1.12 -9.42 -7.05
CA ILE A 126 -1.95 -8.22 -7.23
C ILE A 126 -3.08 -8.18 -6.20
N ARG A 127 -3.81 -9.29 -6.01
CA ARG A 127 -4.85 -9.40 -4.99
C ARG A 127 -4.32 -9.21 -3.58
N GLY A 128 -3.18 -9.84 -3.26
CA GLY A 128 -2.53 -9.72 -1.96
C GLY A 128 -2.12 -8.28 -1.64
N ILE A 129 -1.47 -7.59 -2.57
CA ILE A 129 -1.06 -6.18 -2.40
C ILE A 129 -2.30 -5.28 -2.30
N THR A 130 -3.36 -5.54 -3.07
CA THR A 130 -4.61 -4.79 -3.01
C THR A 130 -5.30 -4.95 -1.65
N ALA A 131 -5.36 -6.16 -1.11
CA ALA A 131 -5.90 -6.43 0.22
C ALA A 131 -5.09 -5.69 1.32
N LEU A 132 -3.75 -5.67 1.22
CA LEU A 132 -2.90 -4.90 2.13
C LEU A 132 -3.13 -3.39 2.01
N ALA A 133 -3.31 -2.87 0.80
CA ALA A 133 -3.62 -1.46 0.57
C ALA A 133 -4.96 -1.06 1.21
N ILE A 134 -5.99 -1.90 1.09
CA ILE A 134 -7.27 -1.71 1.79
C ILE A 134 -7.07 -1.74 3.30
N ALA A 135 -6.31 -2.71 3.83
CA ALA A 135 -6.02 -2.80 5.26
C ALA A 135 -5.32 -1.53 5.79
N PHE A 136 -4.40 -0.93 5.02
CA PHE A 136 -3.79 0.35 5.35
C PHE A 136 -4.80 1.49 5.49
N VAL A 137 -5.77 1.56 4.59
CA VAL A 137 -6.84 2.56 4.64
C VAL A 137 -7.70 2.35 5.89
N VAL A 138 -8.11 1.11 6.18
CA VAL A 138 -8.91 0.78 7.37
C VAL A 138 -8.16 1.16 8.64
N VAL A 139 -6.93 0.68 8.83
CA VAL A 139 -6.12 1.00 10.02
C VAL A 139 -5.82 2.50 10.11
N GLY A 140 -5.61 3.17 8.96
CA GLY A 140 -5.44 4.62 8.90
C GLY A 140 -6.66 5.40 9.35
N GLY A 141 -7.86 4.96 8.94
CA GLY A 141 -9.12 5.50 9.42
C GLY A 141 -9.27 5.32 10.92
N LEU A 142 -9.01 4.13 11.45
CA LEU A 142 -9.09 3.84 12.89
C LEU A 142 -8.16 4.74 13.72
N ILE A 143 -6.93 4.98 13.28
CA ILE A 143 -6.01 5.92 13.97
C ILE A 143 -6.61 7.33 14.04
N ARG A 144 -7.32 7.78 13.01
CA ARG A 144 -7.94 9.12 12.96
C ARG A 144 -9.22 9.22 13.78
N LEU A 145 -9.93 8.11 13.91
CA LEU A 145 -11.15 8.02 14.72
C LEU A 145 -10.89 7.72 16.19
N GLY A 146 -9.63 7.48 16.59
CA GLY A 146 -9.22 7.21 17.97
C GLY A 146 -9.26 5.73 18.37
N GLY A 147 -9.52 4.81 17.43
CA GLY A 147 -9.64 3.37 17.69
C GLY A 147 -10.94 2.78 17.14
N LEU A 148 -11.33 1.62 17.67
CA LEU A 148 -12.60 0.94 17.36
C LEU A 148 -13.78 1.41 18.25
N GLY A 149 -13.52 2.29 19.22
CA GLY A 149 -14.46 2.77 20.23
C GLY A 149 -13.75 3.14 21.51
#